data_AF-A0A086A3B4-F1
#
_entry.id   AF-A0A086A3B4-F1
#
_cell.length_a   1.000
_cell.length_b   1.000
_cell.length_c   1.000
_cell.angle_alpha   90.00
_cell.angle_beta   90.00
_cell.angle_gamma   90.00
#
_symmetry.space_group_name_H-M   'P 1'
#
loop_
_entity.id
_entity.type
_entity.pdbx_description
1 polymer ?
#
loop_
_entity_poly.entity_id
_entity_poly.type
_entity_poly.pdbx_seq_one_letter_code
_entity_poly.pdbx_strand_id
1 'polypeptide(L)'
;MNFFQSLIALQVAGDWKINIVKETADRLIVSVLFFNDTIGDEARKKVPPILLKGTAEELDAGFFEAIAQTVKDTAQLFANMEQFLKEAAQAKISSQMEKDNILKMGKEKTEMQKKYEEAMKKADELEGLGKFKEAWMKVPQANLYPEHKDIIHKRKAELSDKFPIDLFNDPNTEEPC
;
A
#
# COMPACT_ATOMS: atom_id res chain seq x y z
N MET A 1 -14.12 -46.70 7.77
CA MET A 1 -13.62 -45.57 6.96
C MET A 1 -12.21 -45.92 6.56
N ASN A 2 -11.86 -45.82 5.27
CA ASN A 2 -10.52 -46.22 4.80
C ASN A 2 -9.52 -45.07 4.99
N PHE A 3 -8.22 -45.38 5.04
CA PHE A 3 -7.15 -44.41 5.32
C PHE A 3 -7.26 -43.08 4.55
N PHE A 4 -7.37 -43.12 3.22
CA PHE A 4 -7.45 -41.90 2.39
C PHE A 4 -8.77 -41.14 2.57
N GLN A 5 -9.86 -41.82 2.93
CA GLN A 5 -11.13 -41.15 3.25
C GLN A 5 -11.02 -40.39 4.57
N SER A 6 -10.35 -40.97 5.57
CA SER A 6 -10.07 -40.31 6.83
C SER A 6 -9.17 -39.09 6.65
N LEU A 7 -8.16 -39.16 5.77
CA LEU A 7 -7.34 -38.01 5.39
C LEU A 7 -8.19 -36.86 4.82
N ILE A 8 -9.09 -37.17 3.86
CA ILE A 8 -9.99 -36.15 3.27
C ILE A 8 -10.95 -35.59 4.32
N ALA A 9 -11.45 -36.42 5.23
CA ALA A 9 -12.38 -36.01 6.29
C ALA A 9 -11.77 -35.01 7.30
N LEU A 10 -10.45 -34.88 7.38
CA LEU A 10 -9.80 -33.85 8.18
C LEU A 10 -10.02 -32.43 7.64
N GLN A 11 -10.36 -32.29 6.34
CA GLN A 11 -10.62 -31.01 5.67
C GLN A 11 -9.48 -29.99 5.80
N VAL A 12 -8.23 -30.49 5.77
CA VAL A 12 -7.02 -29.65 5.82
C VAL A 12 -6.33 -29.65 4.46
N ALA A 13 -5.76 -28.50 4.07
CA ALA A 13 -4.97 -28.35 2.85
C ALA A 13 -3.49 -28.23 3.21
N GLY A 14 -2.66 -29.13 2.67
CA GLY A 14 -1.22 -29.15 2.90
C GLY A 14 -0.60 -30.48 2.51
N ASP A 15 0.71 -30.56 2.71
CA ASP A 15 1.56 -31.68 2.35
C ASP A 15 1.80 -32.58 3.56
N TRP A 16 1.91 -33.88 3.29
CA TRP A 16 2.05 -34.92 4.31
C TRP A 16 3.31 -35.74 4.06
N LYS A 17 4.08 -35.98 5.13
CA LYS A 17 5.15 -36.98 5.17
C LYS A 17 4.84 -37.96 6.29
N ILE A 18 4.61 -39.22 5.93
CA ILE A 18 4.35 -40.30 6.88
C ILE A 18 5.45 -41.34 6.71
N ASN A 19 6.23 -41.54 7.77
CA ASN A 19 7.28 -42.55 7.81
C ASN A 19 6.87 -43.63 8.81
N ILE A 20 6.97 -44.90 8.39
CA ILE A 20 6.63 -46.04 9.23
C ILE A 20 7.89 -46.89 9.41
N VAL A 21 8.26 -47.13 10.66
CA VAL A 21 9.39 -47.98 11.04
C VAL A 21 8.86 -49.17 11.81
N LYS A 22 9.26 -50.37 11.41
CA LYS A 22 9.01 -51.59 12.18
C LYS A 22 10.09 -51.72 13.25
N GLU A 23 9.72 -51.51 14.52
CA GLU A 23 10.65 -51.57 15.66
C GLU A 23 10.87 -53.02 16.11
N THR A 24 9.79 -53.81 16.19
CA THR A 24 9.84 -55.24 16.54
C THR A 24 8.86 -56.04 15.67
N ALA A 25 8.65 -57.34 15.95
CA ALA A 25 7.70 -58.17 15.22
C ALA A 25 6.29 -57.55 15.16
N ASP A 26 5.83 -56.99 16.29
CA ASP A 26 4.46 -56.53 16.50
C ASP A 26 4.34 -55.03 16.83
N ARG A 27 5.43 -54.26 16.74
CA ARG A 27 5.41 -52.81 17.01
C ARG A 27 5.89 -51.98 15.83
N LEU A 28 5.14 -50.91 15.60
CA LEU A 28 5.42 -49.88 14.61
C LEU A 28 5.64 -48.53 15.29
N ILE A 29 6.54 -47.74 14.72
CA ILE A 29 6.71 -46.31 15.01
C ILE A 29 6.27 -45.56 13.76
N VAL A 30 5.30 -44.68 13.91
CA VAL A 30 4.78 -43.85 12.82
C VAL A 30 5.11 -42.40 13.10
N SER A 31 5.83 -41.78 12.19
CA SER A 31 6.15 -40.35 12.21
C SER A 31 5.29 -39.64 11.17
N VAL A 32 4.50 -38.66 11.60
CA VAL A 32 3.59 -37.89 10.75
C VAL A 32 4.01 -36.42 10.81
N LEU A 33 4.37 -35.86 9.66
CA LEU A 33 4.66 -34.45 9.49
C LEU A 33 3.66 -33.85 8.50
N PHE A 34 2.90 -32.87 8.97
CA PHE A 34 2.04 -32.02 8.14
C PHE A 34 2.72 -30.67 7.94
N PHE A 35 2.83 -30.22 6.69
CA PHE A 35 3.51 -28.97 6.32
C PHE A 35 2.81 -28.30 5.13
N ASN A 36 3.21 -27.07 4.80
CA ASN A 36 2.75 -26.37 3.60
C ASN A 36 3.94 -25.68 2.94
N ASP A 37 4.28 -26.05 1.70
CA ASP A 37 5.41 -25.48 0.97
C ASP A 37 5.22 -24.00 0.58
N THR A 38 4.01 -23.44 0.69
CA THR A 38 3.78 -21.99 0.48
C THR A 38 4.41 -21.13 1.59
N ILE A 39 4.65 -21.74 2.74
CA ILE A 39 5.22 -21.09 3.90
C ILE A 39 6.70 -21.46 3.91
N GLY A 40 7.56 -20.45 3.70
CA GLY A 40 8.98 -20.63 3.48
C GLY A 40 9.64 -21.64 4.43
N ASP A 41 10.69 -22.29 3.92
CA ASP A 41 11.35 -23.49 4.49
C ASP A 41 11.74 -23.36 5.99
N GLU A 42 11.87 -22.14 6.50
CA GLU A 42 12.13 -21.84 7.92
C GLU A 42 10.99 -22.21 8.88
N ALA A 43 9.73 -22.13 8.45
CA ALA A 43 8.60 -22.52 9.28
C ALA A 43 8.48 -24.05 9.36
N ARG A 44 8.70 -24.72 8.22
CA ARG A 44 8.70 -26.17 8.11
C ARG A 44 9.69 -26.84 9.05
N LYS A 45 10.90 -26.27 9.20
CA LYS A 45 11.95 -26.79 10.10
C LYS A 45 11.58 -26.70 11.59
N LYS A 46 10.61 -25.84 11.94
CA LYS A 46 10.21 -25.61 13.34
C LYS A 46 9.04 -26.48 13.78
N VAL A 47 8.28 -27.06 12.85
CA VAL A 47 7.16 -27.94 13.19
C VAL A 47 7.70 -29.36 13.44
N PRO A 48 7.61 -29.87 14.67
CA PRO A 48 8.05 -31.22 14.96
C PRO A 48 7.07 -32.24 14.36
N PRO A 49 7.54 -33.42 13.91
CA PRO A 49 6.66 -34.50 13.52
C PRO A 49 5.95 -35.10 14.73
N ILE A 50 4.71 -35.55 14.53
CA ILE A 50 3.97 -36.35 15.50
C ILE A 50 4.54 -37.76 15.47
N LEU A 51 4.88 -38.31 16.64
CA LEU A 51 5.37 -39.68 16.77
C LEU A 51 4.33 -40.53 17.48
N LEU A 52 3.90 -41.59 16.82
CA LEU A 52 3.00 -42.61 17.35
C LEU A 52 3.75 -43.94 17.45
N LYS A 53 3.43 -44.72 18.47
CA LYS A 53 3.97 -46.07 18.65
C LYS A 53 2.84 -47.00 19.07
N GLY A 54 2.77 -48.17 18.47
CA GLY A 54 1.73 -49.15 18.80
C GLY A 54 1.82 -50.40 17.94
N THR A 55 0.91 -51.34 18.18
CA THR A 55 0.66 -52.46 17.26
C THR A 55 -0.05 -51.95 16.00
N ALA A 56 -0.11 -52.79 14.96
CA ALA A 56 -0.89 -52.45 13.77
C ALA A 56 -2.37 -52.19 14.11
N GLU A 57 -2.96 -53.00 14.99
CA GLU A 57 -4.36 -52.91 15.39
C GLU A 57 -4.66 -51.61 16.17
N GLU A 58 -3.78 -51.23 17.10
CA GLU A 58 -3.92 -49.98 17.86
C GLU A 58 -3.83 -48.76 16.95
N LEU A 59 -2.89 -48.78 16.00
CA LEU A 59 -2.71 -47.70 15.05
C LEU A 59 -3.89 -47.64 14.07
N ASP A 60 -4.36 -48.76 13.52
CA ASP A 60 -5.51 -48.76 12.59
C ASP A 60 -6.77 -48.21 13.24
N ALA A 61 -7.02 -48.51 14.52
CA ALA A 61 -8.18 -48.02 15.25
C ALA A 61 -8.06 -46.55 15.65
N GLY A 62 -6.89 -46.10 16.11
CA GLY A 62 -6.72 -44.81 16.78
C GLY A 62 -5.88 -43.77 16.05
N PHE A 63 -5.26 -44.10 14.91
CA PHE A 63 -4.28 -43.22 14.24
C PHE A 63 -4.84 -41.83 13.93
N PHE A 64 -5.98 -41.75 13.25
CA PHE A 64 -6.56 -40.47 12.86
C PHE A 64 -7.09 -39.68 14.04
N GLU A 65 -7.62 -40.34 15.06
CA GLU A 65 -8.07 -39.68 16.30
C GLU A 65 -6.89 -39.02 17.02
N ALA A 66 -5.73 -39.71 17.07
CA ALA A 66 -4.52 -39.22 17.71
C ALA A 66 -3.89 -38.02 17.00
N ILE A 67 -3.98 -37.93 15.67
CA ILE A 67 -3.34 -36.84 14.90
C ILE A 67 -4.29 -35.71 14.51
N ALA A 68 -5.61 -35.94 14.49
CA ALA A 68 -6.57 -35.03 13.89
C ALA A 68 -6.47 -33.61 14.45
N GLN A 69 -6.41 -33.47 15.77
CA GLN A 69 -6.37 -32.16 16.41
C GLN A 69 -5.07 -31.41 16.08
N THR A 70 -3.92 -32.06 16.30
CA THR A 70 -2.61 -31.47 16.06
C THR A 70 -2.42 -31.05 14.60
N VAL A 71 -2.92 -31.85 13.65
CA VAL A 71 -2.90 -31.50 12.23
C VAL A 71 -3.76 -30.28 11.93
N LYS A 72 -4.98 -30.21 12.48
CA LYS A 72 -5.87 -29.06 12.31
C LYS A 72 -5.27 -27.78 12.88
N ASP A 73 -4.69 -27.85 14.07
CA ASP A 73 -4.03 -26.71 14.72
C ASP A 73 -2.82 -26.24 13.90
N THR A 74 -2.04 -27.18 13.36
CA THR A 74 -0.90 -26.88 12.48
C THR A 74 -1.36 -26.23 11.17
N ALA A 75 -2.45 -26.72 10.56
CA ALA A 75 -3.05 -26.13 9.37
C ALA A 75 -3.55 -24.70 9.61
N GLN A 76 -4.19 -24.46 10.76
CA GLN A 76 -4.65 -23.12 11.14
C GLN A 76 -3.46 -22.17 11.39
N LEU A 77 -2.41 -22.64 12.07
CA LEU A 77 -1.19 -21.87 12.26
C LEU A 77 -0.58 -21.42 10.92
N PHE A 78 -0.53 -22.34 9.96
CA PHE A 78 -0.05 -22.05 8.61
C PHE A 78 -0.92 -21.02 7.88
N ALA A 79 -2.25 -21.19 7.89
CA ALA A 79 -3.16 -20.23 7.28
C ALA A 79 -3.01 -18.81 7.89
N ASN A 80 -2.89 -18.72 9.21
CA ASN A 80 -2.68 -17.44 9.91
C ASN A 80 -1.35 -16.79 9.52
N MET A 81 -0.29 -17.58 9.36
CA MET A 81 1.02 -17.06 8.98
C MET A 81 1.05 -16.60 7.53
N GLU A 82 0.39 -17.32 6.61
CA GLU A 82 0.25 -16.87 5.23
C GLU A 82 -0.52 -15.55 5.15
N GLN A 83 -1.63 -15.42 5.89
CA GLN A 83 -2.40 -14.20 5.98
C GLN A 83 -1.56 -13.05 6.54
N PHE A 84 -0.84 -13.27 7.64
CA PHE A 84 0.06 -12.28 8.22
C PHE A 84 1.14 -11.82 7.24
N LEU A 85 1.76 -12.74 6.50
CA LEU A 85 2.79 -12.39 5.51
C LEU A 85 2.20 -11.57 4.36
N LYS A 86 1.00 -11.90 3.88
CA LYS A 86 0.28 -11.12 2.85
C LYS A 86 -0.05 -9.71 3.34
N GLU A 87 -0.61 -9.60 4.54
CA GLU A 87 -0.95 -8.30 5.15
C GLU A 87 0.29 -7.46 5.43
N ALA A 88 1.37 -8.06 5.95
CA ALA A 88 2.64 -7.37 6.18
C ALA A 88 3.28 -6.87 4.87
N ALA A 89 3.24 -7.67 3.80
CA ALA A 89 3.70 -7.25 2.48
C ALA A 89 2.88 -6.08 1.94
N GLN A 90 1.54 -6.16 2.05
CA GLN A 90 0.64 -5.08 1.64
C GLN A 90 0.86 -3.79 2.45
N ALA A 91 1.08 -3.90 3.76
CA ALA A 91 1.38 -2.77 4.63
C ALA A 91 2.72 -2.12 4.26
N LYS A 92 3.75 -2.92 3.91
CA LYS A 92 5.04 -2.42 3.45
C LYS A 92 4.91 -1.67 2.12
N ILE A 93 4.16 -2.21 1.16
CA ILE A 93 3.87 -1.57 -0.13
C ILE A 93 3.13 -0.25 0.10
N SER A 94 2.09 -0.25 0.92
CA SER A 94 1.31 0.94 1.27
C SER A 94 2.17 2.00 1.96
N SER A 95 3.05 1.60 2.88
CA SER A 95 3.97 2.52 3.56
C SER A 95 5.03 3.12 2.62
N GLN A 96 5.55 2.36 1.66
CA GLN A 96 6.46 2.89 0.64
C GLN A 96 5.76 3.85 -0.30
N MET A 97 4.57 3.51 -0.79
CA MET A 97 3.77 4.39 -1.64
C MET A 97 3.40 5.70 -0.94
N GLU A 98 3.03 5.65 0.34
CA GLU A 98 2.72 6.85 1.12
C GLU A 98 3.94 7.75 1.30
N LYS A 99 5.12 7.17 1.61
CA LYS A 99 6.37 7.94 1.69
C LYS A 99 6.74 8.59 0.36
N ASP A 100 6.59 7.86 -0.75
CA ASP A 100 6.89 8.38 -2.08
C ASP A 100 5.89 9.47 -2.50
N ASN A 101 4.61 9.33 -2.15
CA ASN A 101 3.60 10.35 -2.38
C ASN A 101 3.86 11.63 -1.57
N ILE A 102 4.20 11.51 -0.28
CA ILE A 102 4.57 12.65 0.56
C ILE A 102 5.81 13.35 0.00
N LEU A 103 6.82 12.60 -0.45
CA LEU A 103 8.03 13.17 -1.07
C LEU A 103 7.73 13.87 -2.40
N LYS A 104 6.87 13.30 -3.25
CA LYS A 104 6.44 13.93 -4.50
C LYS A 104 5.64 15.21 -4.25
N MET A 105 4.63 15.15 -3.39
CA MET A 105 3.84 16.33 -3.01
C MET A 105 4.71 17.43 -2.37
N GLY A 106 5.70 17.05 -1.54
CA GLY A 106 6.65 18.00 -0.97
C GLY A 106 7.53 18.67 -2.03
N LYS A 107 8.02 17.93 -3.02
CA LYS A 107 8.80 18.48 -4.15
C LYS A 107 7.95 19.40 -5.04
N GLU A 108 6.74 18.98 -5.39
CA GLU A 108 5.82 19.77 -6.22
C GLU A 108 5.41 21.08 -5.55
N LYS A 109 5.11 21.05 -4.24
CA LYS A 109 4.85 22.27 -3.45
C LYS A 109 6.05 23.22 -3.43
N THR A 110 7.27 22.67 -3.28
CA THR A 110 8.49 23.48 -3.25
C THR A 110 8.79 24.13 -4.61
N GLU A 111 8.58 23.40 -5.72
CA GLU A 111 8.75 23.96 -7.07
C GLU A 111 7.70 25.00 -7.43
N MET A 112 6.44 24.78 -7.06
CA MET A 112 5.38 25.77 -7.23
C MET A 112 5.68 27.06 -6.45
N GLN A 113 6.13 26.94 -5.19
CA GLN A 113 6.48 28.11 -4.38
C GLN A 113 7.63 28.92 -5.01
N LYS A 114 8.68 28.27 -5.52
CA LYS A 114 9.79 28.96 -6.22
C LYS A 114 9.33 29.68 -7.48
N LYS A 115 8.47 29.05 -8.30
CA LYS A 115 7.92 29.67 -9.51
C LYS A 115 7.04 30.88 -9.18
N TYR A 116 6.27 30.82 -8.10
CA TYR A 116 5.50 31.94 -7.59
C TYR A 116 6.40 33.13 -7.20
N GLU A 117 7.42 32.88 -6.38
CA GLU A 117 8.37 33.91 -5.94
C GLU A 117 9.13 34.57 -7.10
N GLU A 118 9.62 33.78 -8.05
CA GLU A 118 10.29 34.30 -9.25
C GLU A 118 9.37 35.17 -10.10
N ALA A 119 8.12 34.76 -10.28
CA ALA A 119 7.15 35.49 -11.09
C ALA A 119 6.71 36.80 -10.42
N MET A 120 6.51 36.77 -9.09
CA MET A 120 6.24 37.99 -8.29
C MET A 120 7.42 38.94 -8.34
N LYS A 121 8.65 38.45 -8.13
CA LYS A 121 9.86 39.29 -8.22
C LYS A 121 10.01 39.95 -9.60
N LYS A 122 9.76 39.20 -10.69
CA LYS A 122 9.78 39.76 -12.06
C LYS A 122 8.70 40.81 -12.27
N ALA A 123 7.51 40.64 -11.68
CA ALA A 123 6.46 41.65 -11.73
C ALA A 123 6.88 42.93 -10.98
N ASP A 124 7.53 42.80 -9.82
CA ASP A 124 8.04 43.93 -9.03
C ASP A 124 9.16 44.70 -9.76
N GLU A 125 10.08 43.99 -10.41
CA GLU A 125 11.14 44.59 -11.23
C GLU A 125 10.57 45.39 -12.41
N LEU A 126 9.57 44.85 -13.10
CA LEU A 126 8.89 45.54 -14.22
C LEU A 126 8.06 46.74 -13.74
N GLU A 127 7.48 46.67 -12.55
CA GLU A 127 6.80 47.82 -11.93
C GLU A 127 7.79 48.94 -11.64
N GLY A 128 8.96 48.63 -11.06
CA GLY A 128 10.02 49.61 -10.79
C GLY A 128 10.57 50.29 -12.04
N LEU A 129 10.48 49.62 -13.20
CA LEU A 129 10.83 50.15 -14.52
C LEU A 129 9.66 50.91 -15.19
N GLY A 130 8.51 51.06 -14.53
CA GLY A 130 7.32 51.76 -15.04
C GLY A 130 6.52 50.97 -16.09
N LYS A 131 6.82 49.68 -16.29
CA LYS A 131 6.16 48.82 -17.28
C LYS A 131 4.98 48.06 -16.68
N PHE A 132 3.96 48.78 -16.21
CA PHE A 132 2.83 48.21 -15.46
C PHE A 132 2.07 47.10 -16.21
N LYS A 133 1.86 47.24 -17.53
CA LYS A 133 1.18 46.22 -18.36
C LYS A 133 1.96 44.91 -18.45
N GLU A 134 3.28 44.99 -18.63
CA GLU A 134 4.15 43.82 -18.66
C GLU A 134 4.25 43.18 -17.26
N ALA A 135 4.33 43.99 -16.19
CA ALA A 135 4.32 43.52 -14.81
C ALA A 135 3.05 42.71 -14.49
N TRP A 136 1.87 43.21 -14.86
CA TRP A 136 0.59 42.53 -14.64
C TRP A 136 0.51 41.16 -15.35
N MET A 137 1.06 41.06 -16.56
CA MET A 137 1.13 39.79 -17.31
C MET A 137 2.06 38.77 -16.65
N LYS A 138 3.08 39.22 -15.91
CA LYS A 138 4.01 38.35 -15.18
C LYS A 138 3.49 37.91 -13.81
N VAL A 139 2.51 38.61 -13.24
CA VAL A 139 1.87 38.17 -11.99
C VAL A 139 1.18 36.82 -12.22
N PRO A 140 1.50 35.81 -11.39
CA PRO A 140 0.87 34.49 -11.45
C PRO A 140 -0.65 34.51 -11.45
N GLN A 141 -1.28 33.46 -11.97
CA GLN A 141 -2.74 33.32 -11.92
C GLN A 141 -3.19 32.71 -10.59
N ALA A 142 -4.27 33.26 -10.03
CA ALA A 142 -4.77 32.90 -8.71
C ALA A 142 -5.33 31.46 -8.64
N ASN A 143 -5.69 30.87 -9.80
CA ASN A 143 -6.11 29.47 -9.93
C ASN A 143 -4.95 28.47 -9.75
N LEU A 144 -3.71 28.86 -10.06
CA LEU A 144 -2.52 28.02 -9.95
C LEU A 144 -1.91 28.06 -8.54
N TYR A 145 -2.22 29.11 -7.77
CA TYR A 145 -1.68 29.35 -6.43
C TYR A 145 -2.82 29.70 -5.46
N PRO A 146 -3.66 28.73 -5.08
CA PRO A 146 -4.81 28.98 -4.21
C PRO A 146 -4.43 29.53 -2.83
N GLU A 147 -3.23 29.20 -2.31
CA GLU A 147 -2.73 29.73 -1.03
C GLU A 147 -2.34 31.22 -1.09
N HIS A 148 -2.02 31.74 -2.28
CA HIS A 148 -1.63 33.14 -2.50
C HIS A 148 -2.68 33.95 -3.27
N LYS A 149 -3.91 33.42 -3.38
CA LYS A 149 -4.97 33.95 -4.21
C LYS A 149 -5.28 35.43 -3.93
N ASP A 150 -5.41 35.79 -2.66
CA ASP A 150 -5.74 37.15 -2.24
C ASP A 150 -4.61 38.14 -2.55
N ILE A 151 -3.36 37.71 -2.36
CA ILE A 151 -2.15 38.50 -2.67
C ILE A 151 -2.06 38.75 -4.18
N ILE A 152 -2.28 37.71 -4.99
CA ILE A 152 -2.28 37.81 -6.46
C ILE A 152 -3.37 38.77 -6.95
N HIS A 153 -4.58 38.66 -6.42
CA HIS A 153 -5.68 39.54 -6.82
C HIS A 153 -5.40 40.99 -6.46
N LYS A 154 -4.91 41.25 -5.25
CA LYS A 154 -4.52 42.58 -4.81
C LYS A 154 -3.42 43.16 -5.70
N ARG A 155 -2.36 42.40 -5.97
CA ARG A 155 -1.25 42.84 -6.84
C ARG A 155 -1.72 43.16 -8.25
N LYS A 156 -2.61 42.34 -8.82
CA LYS A 156 -3.18 42.60 -10.15
C LYS A 156 -4.07 43.84 -10.18
N ALA A 157 -4.85 44.10 -9.13
CA ALA A 157 -5.65 45.32 -9.02
C ALA A 157 -4.75 46.57 -8.96
N GLU A 158 -3.75 46.57 -8.08
CA GLU A 158 -2.81 47.69 -7.91
C GLU A 158 -2.05 48.03 -9.20
N LEU A 159 -1.65 47.01 -9.97
CA LEU A 159 -0.98 47.22 -11.25
C LEU A 159 -1.94 47.71 -12.34
N SER A 160 -3.19 47.23 -12.34
CA SER A 160 -4.21 47.65 -13.30
C SER A 160 -4.69 49.09 -13.08
N ASP A 161 -4.73 49.56 -11.83
CA ASP A 161 -5.08 50.95 -11.49
C ASP A 161 -4.06 51.96 -12.03
N LYS A 162 -2.82 51.51 -12.27
CA LYS A 162 -1.74 52.30 -12.88
C LYS A 162 -1.73 52.23 -14.42
N PHE A 163 -2.66 51.50 -15.02
CA PHE A 163 -2.79 51.52 -16.47
C PHE A 163 -3.36 52.87 -16.88
N PRO A 164 -2.85 53.48 -17.98
CA PRO A 164 -3.51 54.63 -18.54
C PRO A 164 -4.97 54.24 -18.83
N ILE A 165 -5.91 55.03 -18.30
CA ILE A 165 -7.32 54.93 -18.71
C ILE A 165 -7.31 55.05 -20.23
N ASP A 166 -7.77 54.00 -20.92
CA ASP A 166 -7.99 54.08 -22.36
C ASP A 166 -9.06 55.13 -22.58
N LEU A 167 -8.64 56.35 -22.94
CA LEU A 167 -9.48 57.50 -23.24
C LEU A 167 -10.36 57.30 -24.50
N PHE A 168 -10.42 56.07 -25.03
CA PHE A 168 -11.09 55.70 -26.28
C PHE A 168 -12.16 54.62 -26.11
N ASN A 169 -12.51 54.22 -24.89
CA ASN A 169 -13.61 53.27 -24.68
C ASN A 169 -14.57 53.80 -23.61
N ASP A 170 -15.38 54.78 -24.00
CA ASP A 170 -16.51 55.28 -23.21
C ASP A 170 -17.73 54.35 -23.45
N PRO A 171 -18.33 53.74 -22.40
CA PRO A 171 -19.54 52.94 -22.55
C PRO A 171 -20.83 53.77 -22.69
N ASN A 172 -20.77 55.11 -22.76
CA ASN A 172 -21.94 55.98 -22.90
C ASN A 172 -22.00 56.75 -24.23
N THR A 173 -21.95 56.04 -25.35
CA THR A 173 -22.54 56.54 -26.61
C THR A 173 -23.66 55.61 -27.04
N GLU A 174 -24.83 55.81 -26.43
CA GLU A 174 -26.09 55.58 -27.12
C GLU A 174 -26.15 56.54 -28.31
N GLU A 175 -26.13 56.02 -29.55
CA GLU A 175 -26.60 56.75 -30.72
C GLU A 175 -27.93 56.14 -31.19
N PRO A 176 -29.04 56.89 -31.14
CA PRO A 176 -30.13 56.71 -32.08
C PRO A 176 -29.86 57.53 -33.35
N CYS A 177 -30.12 56.86 -34.48
CA CYS A 177 -30.28 57.34 -35.87
C CYS A 177 -29.03 57.67 -36.69
#